data_AF-A0A7X0GUT8-F1
#
_entry.id   AF-A0A7X0GUT8-F1
#
_cell.length_a   1.000
_cell.length_b   1.000
_cell.length_c   1.000
_cell.angle_alpha   90.00
_cell.angle_beta   90.00
_cell.angle_gamma   90.00
#
_symmetry.space_group_name_H-M   'P 1'
#
loop_
_entity.id
_entity.type
_entity.pdbx_description
1 polymer ?
#
loop_
_entity_poly.entity_id
_entity_poly.type
_entity_poly.pdbx_seq_one_letter_code
_entity_poly.pdbx_strand_id
1 'polypeptide(L)'
;MAALETGRTPWTAVLDAVRLEPGADVAAVTTVQLRELVERLVAGQWKPGDPEVLVVLDAGYDAPRIAHLLNDLPVENFGRLRSDRVMRRPTPPRGYDPKGGRPPKHGGEFVFGEPATWGIEQAVTATDTGLYGKATAQEWDRLHPRLTRRAAWIHHDGPLPVIEGNVIGLTVARLPSRGVNKPVWLWWSGTATTADIGPSP
;
A
#
# COMPACT_ATOMS: atom_id res chain seq x y z
N MET A 1 -8.13 -14.89 -4.72
CA MET A 1 -8.75 -13.89 -3.83
C MET A 1 -9.48 -14.61 -2.72
N ALA A 2 -9.48 -14.07 -1.51
CA ALA A 2 -10.28 -14.62 -0.43
C ALA A 2 -10.83 -13.52 0.49
N ALA A 3 -12.00 -13.76 1.09
CA ALA A 3 -12.63 -12.90 2.09
C ALA A 3 -12.11 -13.25 3.48
N LEU A 4 -11.88 -12.21 4.29
CA LEU A 4 -11.52 -12.30 5.69
C LEU A 4 -12.51 -11.43 6.49
N GLU A 5 -12.88 -11.89 7.67
CA GLU A 5 -13.62 -11.09 8.64
C GLU A 5 -12.65 -10.33 9.55
N THR A 6 -13.06 -9.18 10.08
CA THR A 6 -12.28 -8.46 11.09
C THR A 6 -12.27 -9.25 12.40
N GLY A 7 -11.10 -9.69 12.85
CA GLY A 7 -10.91 -10.42 14.12
C GLY A 7 -9.96 -11.61 14.00
N ARG A 8 -9.76 -12.34 15.11
CA ARG A 8 -8.92 -13.55 15.14
C ARG A 8 -9.74 -14.79 14.74
N THR A 9 -10.30 -14.79 13.54
CA THR A 9 -11.01 -15.93 12.98
C THR A 9 -10.17 -16.60 11.87
N PRO A 10 -10.04 -17.94 11.87
CA PRO A 10 -9.22 -18.66 10.90
C PRO A 10 -9.91 -18.84 9.53
N TRP A 11 -11.03 -18.15 9.29
CA TRP A 11 -11.86 -18.37 8.12
C TRP A 11 -11.40 -17.47 6.96
N THR A 12 -10.99 -18.13 5.87
CA THR A 12 -10.60 -17.49 4.61
C THR A 12 -11.49 -18.08 3.52
N ALA A 13 -12.46 -17.31 3.01
CA ALA A 13 -13.35 -17.79 1.95
C ALA A 13 -12.72 -17.47 0.60
N VAL A 14 -12.29 -18.45 -0.20
CA VAL A 14 -11.75 -18.18 -1.55
C VAL A 14 -12.87 -17.57 -2.42
N LEU A 15 -12.69 -16.31 -2.82
CA LEU A 15 -13.67 -15.52 -3.57
C LEU A 15 -13.49 -15.63 -5.08
N ASP A 16 -12.25 -15.83 -5.56
CA ASP A 16 -11.94 -15.96 -6.98
C ASP A 16 -10.55 -16.56 -7.20
N ALA A 17 -10.38 -17.39 -8.23
CA ALA A 17 -9.09 -17.98 -8.62
C ALA A 17 -9.05 -18.14 -10.15
N VAL A 18 -8.24 -17.31 -10.82
CA VAL A 18 -8.09 -17.34 -12.28
C VAL A 18 -6.65 -17.65 -12.67
N ARG A 19 -6.50 -18.44 -13.73
CA ARG A 19 -5.21 -18.77 -14.34
C ARG A 19 -4.82 -17.64 -15.29
N LEU A 20 -3.67 -17.01 -15.04
CA LEU A 20 -3.15 -15.93 -15.89
C LEU A 20 -2.39 -16.50 -17.09
N GLU A 21 -2.60 -15.92 -18.26
CA GLU A 21 -1.80 -16.22 -19.45
C GLU A 21 -0.39 -15.61 -19.34
N PRO A 22 0.65 -16.23 -19.92
CA PRO A 22 1.99 -15.66 -19.95
C PRO A 22 1.99 -14.27 -20.60
N GLY A 23 2.47 -13.26 -19.88
CA GLY A 23 2.54 -11.87 -20.35
C GLY A 23 1.32 -11.01 -20.05
N ALA A 24 0.30 -11.54 -19.37
CA ALA A 24 -0.83 -10.75 -18.90
C ALA A 24 -0.39 -9.65 -17.92
N ASP A 25 -1.00 -8.46 -18.02
CA ASP A 25 -0.87 -7.43 -17.00
C ASP A 25 -1.65 -7.89 -15.76
N VAL A 26 -0.92 -8.54 -14.85
CA VAL A 26 -1.45 -9.11 -13.60
C VAL A 26 -2.26 -8.08 -12.81
N ALA A 27 -1.79 -6.83 -12.73
CA ALA A 27 -2.51 -5.79 -12.00
C ALA A 27 -3.83 -5.42 -12.70
N ALA A 28 -3.85 -5.33 -14.03
CA ALA A 28 -5.08 -5.05 -14.77
C ALA A 28 -6.11 -6.18 -14.61
N VAL A 29 -5.70 -7.45 -14.75
CA VAL A 29 -6.60 -8.60 -14.58
C VAL A 29 -7.16 -8.67 -13.17
N THR A 30 -6.29 -8.52 -12.16
CA THR A 30 -6.72 -8.51 -10.75
C THR A 30 -7.64 -7.34 -10.44
N THR A 31 -7.41 -6.18 -11.05
CA THR A 31 -8.31 -5.01 -10.91
C THR A 31 -9.70 -5.32 -11.44
N VAL A 32 -9.83 -5.94 -12.61
CA VAL A 32 -11.15 -6.29 -13.19
C VAL A 32 -11.93 -7.20 -12.23
N GLN A 33 -11.27 -8.23 -11.70
CA GLN A 33 -11.89 -9.16 -10.74
C GLN A 33 -12.29 -8.47 -9.44
N LEU A 34 -11.40 -7.63 -8.90
CA LEU A 34 -11.68 -6.86 -7.69
C LEU A 34 -12.86 -5.92 -7.89
N ARG A 35 -12.92 -5.23 -9.04
CA ARG A 35 -14.03 -4.35 -9.38
C ARG A 35 -15.35 -5.10 -9.41
N GLU A 36 -15.44 -6.20 -10.15
CA GLU A 36 -16.68 -7.00 -10.23
C GLU A 36 -17.12 -7.55 -8.87
N LEU A 37 -16.17 -7.91 -8.00
CA LEU A 37 -16.48 -8.32 -6.64
C LEU A 37 -17.01 -7.15 -5.80
N VAL A 38 -16.30 -6.03 -5.81
CA VAL A 38 -16.62 -4.86 -4.99
C VAL A 38 -17.94 -4.25 -5.41
N GLU A 39 -18.21 -4.14 -6.70
CA GLU A 39 -19.50 -3.64 -7.22
C GLU A 39 -20.67 -4.52 -6.75
N ARG A 40 -20.49 -5.86 -6.68
CA ARG A 40 -21.50 -6.76 -6.12
C ARG A 40 -21.69 -6.58 -4.61
N LEU A 41 -20.61 -6.35 -3.86
CA LEU A 41 -20.69 -6.06 -2.42
C LEU A 41 -21.41 -4.73 -2.17
N VAL A 42 -21.09 -3.70 -2.95
CA VAL A 42 -21.72 -2.37 -2.88
C VAL A 42 -23.19 -2.42 -3.25
N ALA A 43 -23.58 -3.27 -4.19
CA ALA A 43 -24.98 -3.41 -4.59
C ALA A 43 -25.88 -4.04 -3.51
N GLY A 44 -25.33 -4.79 -2.54
CA GLY A 44 -26.14 -5.60 -1.63
C GLY A 44 -25.85 -5.46 -0.14
N GLN A 45 -24.64 -5.08 0.26
CA GLN A 45 -24.18 -5.18 1.65
C GLN A 45 -23.54 -3.90 2.17
N TRP A 46 -22.81 -3.17 1.34
CA TRP A 46 -22.14 -1.93 1.72
C TRP A 46 -23.03 -0.71 1.43
N LYS A 47 -23.02 0.27 2.33
CA LYS A 47 -23.76 1.53 2.22
C LYS A 47 -22.82 2.73 2.41
N PRO A 48 -23.14 3.90 1.83
CA PRO A 48 -22.40 5.13 2.13
C PRO A 48 -22.33 5.38 3.64
N GLY A 49 -21.11 5.49 4.17
CA GLY A 49 -20.84 5.63 5.60
C GLY A 49 -20.31 4.36 6.27
N ASP A 50 -20.43 3.20 5.63
CA ASP A 50 -19.72 2.00 6.05
C ASP A 50 -18.22 2.15 5.77
N PRO A 51 -17.34 1.48 6.53
CA PRO A 51 -15.90 1.45 6.26
C PRO A 51 -15.60 1.00 4.82
N GLU A 52 -14.53 1.52 4.23
CA GLU A 52 -14.05 1.05 2.93
C GLU A 52 -13.69 -0.44 2.97
N VAL A 53 -13.90 -1.13 1.85
CA VAL A 53 -13.57 -2.55 1.72
C VAL A 53 -12.05 -2.71 1.64
N LEU A 54 -11.45 -3.34 2.65
CA LEU A 54 -10.01 -3.60 2.68
C LEU A 54 -9.63 -4.75 1.74
N VAL A 55 -8.85 -4.43 0.71
CA VAL A 55 -8.25 -5.38 -0.23
C VAL A 55 -6.80 -5.64 0.16
N VAL A 56 -6.48 -6.88 0.52
CA VAL A 56 -5.11 -7.29 0.89
C VAL A 56 -4.41 -7.99 -0.27
N LEU A 57 -3.22 -7.49 -0.62
CA LEU A 57 -2.42 -7.91 -1.77
C LEU A 57 -1.06 -8.46 -1.31
N ASP A 58 -0.62 -9.57 -1.91
CA ASP A 58 0.74 -10.09 -1.67
C ASP A 58 1.80 -9.34 -2.51
N ALA A 59 3.09 -9.55 -2.22
CA ALA A 59 4.25 -8.86 -2.82
C ALA A 59 4.38 -8.96 -4.34
N GLY A 60 3.64 -9.88 -4.97
CA GLY A 60 3.58 -10.04 -6.43
C GLY A 60 2.71 -9.00 -7.14
N TYR A 61 1.89 -8.25 -6.40
CA TYR A 61 0.97 -7.27 -6.96
C TYR A 61 1.47 -5.83 -6.79
N ASP A 62 1.22 -4.99 -7.78
CA ASP A 62 1.50 -3.56 -7.72
C ASP A 62 0.35 -2.84 -7.01
N ALA A 63 0.40 -2.82 -5.67
CA ALA A 63 -0.67 -2.25 -4.83
C ALA A 63 -1.00 -0.78 -5.17
N PRO A 64 -0.01 0.12 -5.37
CA PRO A 64 -0.31 1.47 -5.85
C PRO A 64 -1.05 1.49 -7.19
N ARG A 65 -0.66 0.65 -8.16
CA ARG A 65 -1.37 0.58 -9.45
C ARG A 65 -2.80 0.11 -9.29
N ILE A 66 -3.05 -0.94 -8.51
CA ILE A 66 -4.41 -1.46 -8.27
C ILE A 66 -5.26 -0.38 -7.56
N ALA A 67 -4.70 0.32 -6.57
CA ALA A 67 -5.38 1.42 -5.91
C ALA A 67 -5.76 2.56 -6.88
N HIS A 68 -4.88 2.89 -7.83
CA HIS A 68 -5.21 3.88 -8.85
C HIS A 68 -6.35 3.44 -9.77
N LEU A 69 -6.41 2.16 -10.13
CA LEU A 69 -7.43 1.62 -11.04
C LEU A 69 -8.79 1.37 -10.37
N LEU A 70 -8.83 1.37 -9.04
CA LEU A 70 -10.05 1.20 -8.23
C LEU A 70 -10.41 2.46 -7.43
N ASN A 71 -9.85 3.62 -7.79
CA ASN A 71 -10.01 4.86 -7.01
C ASN A 71 -11.42 5.46 -7.00
N ASP A 72 -12.32 4.91 -7.82
CA ASP A 72 -13.73 5.24 -7.93
C ASP A 72 -14.64 4.31 -7.11
N LEU A 73 -14.07 3.30 -6.46
CA LEU A 73 -14.77 2.35 -5.59
C LEU A 73 -14.42 2.59 -4.12
N PRO A 74 -15.28 2.20 -3.16
CA PRO A 74 -15.01 2.36 -1.73
C PRO A 74 -14.04 1.27 -1.23
N VAL A 75 -12.79 1.33 -1.68
CA VAL A 75 -11.76 0.32 -1.39
C VAL A 75 -10.45 0.93 -0.87
N GLU A 76 -9.94 0.33 0.20
CA GLU A 76 -8.57 0.52 0.63
C GLU A 76 -7.70 -0.65 0.20
N ASN A 77 -6.55 -0.37 -0.37
CA ASN A 77 -5.61 -1.38 -0.83
C ASN A 77 -4.44 -1.45 0.14
N PHE A 78 -4.20 -2.63 0.69
CA PHE A 78 -3.06 -2.91 1.56
C PHE A 78 -2.21 -4.01 0.92
N GLY A 79 -0.94 -3.75 0.68
CA GLY A 79 -0.09 -4.68 -0.04
C GLY A 79 1.33 -4.77 0.47
N ARG A 80 1.95 -5.92 0.31
CA ARG A 80 3.39 -6.05 0.55
C ARG A 80 4.19 -5.43 -0.59
N LEU A 81 5.23 -4.69 -0.25
CA LEU A 81 6.19 -4.17 -1.21
C LEU A 81 7.49 -4.97 -1.19
N ARG A 82 8.16 -5.02 -2.33
CA ARG A 82 9.52 -5.58 -2.44
C ARG A 82 10.51 -4.69 -1.67
N SER A 83 11.47 -5.32 -0.97
CA SER A 83 12.45 -4.61 -0.14
C SER A 83 13.50 -3.80 -0.92
N ASP A 84 13.54 -3.93 -2.25
CA ASP A 84 14.44 -3.19 -3.15
C ASP A 84 13.80 -1.91 -3.74
N ARG A 85 12.61 -1.52 -3.26
CA ARG A 85 11.90 -0.36 -3.79
C ARG A 85 12.49 0.97 -3.30
N VAL A 86 12.37 1.96 -4.19
CA VAL A 86 12.62 3.37 -3.91
C VAL A 86 11.32 4.13 -4.11
N MET A 87 10.87 4.80 -3.05
CA MET A 87 9.69 5.66 -3.05
C MET A 87 10.12 7.13 -3.10
N ARG A 88 9.17 8.01 -3.37
CA ARG A 88 9.34 9.46 -3.41
C ARG A 88 8.44 10.10 -2.38
N ARG A 89 8.91 11.21 -1.82
CA ARG A 89 8.08 12.11 -1.02
C ARG A 89 7.25 13.05 -1.88
N PRO A 90 6.20 13.66 -1.31
CA PRO A 90 5.54 14.80 -1.92
C PRO A 90 6.55 15.90 -2.24
N THR A 91 6.28 16.67 -3.28
CA THR A 91 7.10 17.85 -3.57
C THR A 91 6.90 18.85 -2.43
N PRO A 92 7.99 19.39 -1.82
CA PRO A 92 7.87 20.42 -0.80
C PRO A 92 7.02 21.61 -1.29
N PRO A 93 6.27 22.29 -0.41
CA PRO A 93 5.57 23.52 -0.77
C PRO A 93 6.49 24.50 -1.48
N ARG A 94 5.99 25.17 -2.52
CA ARG A 94 6.81 26.04 -3.38
C ARG A 94 7.47 27.15 -2.56
N GLY A 95 8.80 27.13 -2.49
CA GLY A 95 9.60 28.32 -2.26
C GLY A 95 9.73 29.11 -3.57
N TYR A 96 9.80 30.43 -3.48
CA TYR A 96 10.14 31.29 -4.63
C TYR A 96 11.55 30.93 -5.14
N ASP A 97 11.66 30.56 -6.42
CA ASP A 97 12.95 30.35 -7.09
C ASP A 97 13.27 31.57 -7.99
N PRO A 98 14.24 32.42 -7.62
CA PRO A 98 14.60 33.60 -8.40
C PRO A 98 15.17 33.29 -9.79
N LYS A 99 15.58 32.05 -10.06
CA LYS A 99 16.09 31.63 -11.38
C LYS A 99 14.99 31.14 -12.32
N GLY A 100 13.77 30.94 -11.79
CA GLY A 100 12.66 30.35 -12.53
C GLY A 100 12.91 28.87 -12.86
N GLY A 101 11.85 28.07 -12.81
CA GLY A 101 11.93 26.64 -13.15
C GLY A 101 10.61 25.93 -12.93
N ARG A 102 10.37 24.86 -13.69
CA ARG A 102 9.23 23.97 -13.41
C ARG A 102 9.49 23.27 -12.08
N PRO A 103 8.60 23.40 -11.08
CA PRO A 103 8.75 22.70 -9.82
C PRO A 103 8.93 21.19 -10.05
N PRO A 104 9.82 20.53 -9.29
CA PRO A 104 9.95 19.08 -9.39
C PRO A 104 8.61 18.41 -9.09
N LYS A 105 8.36 17.27 -9.73
CA LYS A 105 7.13 16.48 -9.49
C LYS A 105 7.23 15.64 -8.20
N HIS A 106 8.45 15.33 -7.78
CA HIS A 106 8.75 14.44 -6.66
C HIS A 106 9.71 15.12 -5.69
N GLY A 107 9.54 14.88 -4.40
CA GLY A 107 10.51 15.23 -3.37
C GLY A 107 11.64 14.21 -3.27
N GLY A 108 12.30 14.21 -2.11
CA GLY A 108 13.43 13.33 -1.80
C GLY A 108 13.09 11.84 -1.85
N GLU A 109 14.12 11.01 -1.99
CA GLU A 109 14.01 9.55 -2.07
C GLU A 109 13.83 8.92 -0.69
N PHE A 110 13.02 7.87 -0.65
CA PHE A 110 12.89 6.96 0.48
C PHE A 110 13.28 5.57 -0.04
N VAL A 111 14.46 5.09 0.34
CA VAL A 111 15.05 3.84 -0.13
C VAL A 111 14.91 2.79 0.95
N PHE A 112 14.19 1.70 0.67
CA PHE A 112 13.87 0.67 1.67
C PHE A 112 15.12 -0.02 2.23
N GLY A 113 16.18 -0.12 1.42
CA GLY A 113 17.47 -0.68 1.82
C GLY A 113 18.40 0.30 2.54
N GLU A 114 18.03 1.58 2.67
CA GLU A 114 18.94 2.62 3.18
C GLU A 114 18.26 3.46 4.28
N PRO A 115 18.40 3.06 5.56
CA PRO A 115 17.75 3.71 6.70
C PRO A 115 18.00 5.21 6.84
N ALA A 116 19.18 5.68 6.39
CA ALA A 116 19.51 7.11 6.39
C ALA A 116 18.55 7.96 5.54
N THR A 117 17.83 7.34 4.61
CA THR A 117 16.86 8.03 3.73
C THR A 117 15.45 8.07 4.28
N TRP A 118 15.14 7.40 5.40
CA TRP A 118 13.76 7.24 5.86
C TRP A 118 13.18 8.52 6.47
N GLY A 119 14.01 9.33 7.12
CA GLY A 119 13.55 10.51 7.84
C GLY A 119 12.69 10.14 9.06
N ILE A 120 11.90 11.11 9.53
CA ILE A 120 11.05 10.95 10.73
C ILE A 120 9.80 10.15 10.37
N GLU A 121 9.46 9.17 11.21
CA GLU A 121 8.21 8.41 11.15
C GLU A 121 7.02 9.26 11.59
N GLN A 122 5.89 9.10 10.92
CA GLN A 122 4.62 9.72 11.31
C GLN A 122 3.96 8.98 12.47
N ALA A 123 4.11 7.66 12.51
CA ALA A 123 3.63 6.83 13.60
C ALA A 123 4.58 5.65 13.85
N VAL A 124 4.67 5.25 15.12
CA VAL A 124 5.38 4.04 15.53
C VAL A 124 4.51 3.28 16.51
N THR A 125 4.21 2.03 16.20
CA THR A 125 3.53 1.11 17.11
C THR A 125 4.42 -0.08 17.40
N ALA A 126 4.33 -0.61 18.61
CA ALA A 126 5.06 -1.80 18.99
C ALA A 126 4.20 -2.74 19.82
N THR A 127 4.35 -4.03 19.61
CA THR A 127 3.59 -5.06 20.32
C THR A 127 4.46 -6.28 20.54
N ASP A 128 4.42 -6.84 21.74
CA ASP A 128 5.10 -8.10 22.04
C ASP A 128 4.32 -9.28 21.48
N THR A 129 5.02 -10.14 20.73
CA THR A 129 4.45 -11.36 20.17
C THR A 129 5.19 -12.58 20.73
N GLY A 130 4.46 -13.66 21.01
CA GLY A 130 5.10 -14.88 21.51
C GLY A 130 6.09 -15.48 20.50
N LEU A 131 5.73 -15.47 19.22
CA LEU A 131 6.50 -16.12 18.15
C LEU A 131 7.67 -15.26 17.66
N TYR A 132 7.47 -13.96 17.46
CA TYR A 132 8.45 -13.06 16.83
C TYR A 132 9.15 -12.12 17.83
N GLY A 133 8.79 -12.17 19.12
CA GLY A 133 9.18 -11.16 20.10
C GLY A 133 8.53 -9.82 19.78
N LYS A 134 9.18 -8.72 20.16
CA LYS A 134 8.68 -7.37 19.87
C LYS A 134 8.58 -7.13 18.37
N ALA A 135 7.36 -6.87 17.88
CA ALA A 135 7.10 -6.39 16.53
C ALA A 135 6.96 -4.87 16.58
N THR A 136 7.66 -4.15 15.70
CA THR A 136 7.63 -2.69 15.59
C THR A 136 7.21 -2.31 14.18
N ALA A 137 6.12 -1.56 14.05
CA ALA A 137 5.67 -0.98 12.79
C ALA A 137 5.97 0.52 12.81
N GLN A 138 6.71 0.98 11.81
CA GLN A 138 7.04 2.38 11.58
C GLN A 138 6.33 2.82 10.30
N GLU A 139 5.61 3.94 10.35
CA GLU A 139 4.82 4.44 9.23
C GLU A 139 5.38 5.74 8.69
N TRP A 140 5.43 5.83 7.36
CA TRP A 140 5.71 7.06 6.63
C TRP A 140 4.58 7.39 5.67
N ASP A 141 3.98 8.56 5.85
CA ASP A 141 2.82 8.96 5.08
C ASP A 141 3.19 9.53 3.70
N ARG A 142 2.20 9.51 2.81
CA ARG A 142 2.22 10.20 1.51
C ARG A 142 3.41 9.87 0.60
N LEU A 143 3.98 8.67 0.74
CA LEU A 143 5.03 8.19 -0.15
C LEU A 143 4.43 7.59 -1.41
N HIS A 144 5.11 7.74 -2.54
CA HIS A 144 4.64 7.24 -3.84
C HIS A 144 5.75 6.66 -4.71
N PRO A 145 5.44 5.67 -5.57
CA PRO A 145 6.40 5.19 -6.56
C PRO A 145 6.67 6.28 -7.61
N ARG A 146 7.91 6.34 -8.10
CA ARG A 146 8.21 7.12 -9.30
C ARG A 146 7.82 6.32 -10.54
N LEU A 147 6.65 6.64 -11.09
CA LEU A 147 6.18 6.02 -12.33
C LEU A 147 6.96 6.53 -13.55
N THR A 148 7.14 5.65 -14.53
CA THR A 148 7.70 5.98 -15.85
C THR A 148 6.76 5.48 -16.95
N ARG A 149 6.81 6.09 -18.13
CA ARG A 149 6.01 5.69 -19.32
C ARG A 149 6.55 4.38 -19.90
N ARG A 150 6.44 3.29 -19.15
CA ARG A 150 6.95 1.94 -19.47
C ARG A 150 6.01 0.88 -18.93
N ALA A 151 6.12 -0.33 -19.48
CA ALA A 151 5.32 -1.48 -19.09
C ALA A 151 3.83 -1.11 -19.01
N ALA A 152 3.24 -1.26 -17.84
CA ALA A 152 1.83 -1.04 -17.54
C ALA A 152 1.34 0.42 -17.77
N TRP A 153 2.25 1.37 -17.97
CA TRP A 153 1.95 2.81 -18.18
C TRP A 153 2.27 3.31 -19.60
N ILE A 154 2.58 2.41 -20.55
CA ILE A 154 2.99 2.79 -21.91
C ILE A 154 1.88 3.51 -22.69
N HIS A 155 0.62 3.07 -22.50
CA HIS A 155 -0.57 3.63 -23.14
C HIS A 155 -1.37 4.56 -22.21
N HIS A 156 -0.78 5.00 -21.10
CA HIS A 156 -1.47 5.92 -20.18
C HIS A 156 -1.64 7.30 -20.80
N ASP A 157 -2.88 7.76 -20.87
CA ASP A 157 -3.22 9.08 -21.38
C ASP A 157 -2.94 10.18 -20.35
N GLY A 158 -2.39 11.30 -20.84
CA GLY A 158 -2.07 12.44 -19.99
C GLY A 158 -0.89 12.23 -19.02
N PRO A 159 -0.73 13.10 -18.01
CA PRO A 159 0.35 12.99 -17.04
C PRO A 159 0.24 11.70 -16.22
N LEU A 160 1.38 11.04 -15.96
CA LEU A 160 1.41 9.91 -15.02
C LEU A 160 0.89 10.37 -13.65
N PRO A 161 0.06 9.58 -12.96
CA PRO A 161 -0.45 9.98 -11.66
C PRO A 161 0.66 10.03 -10.61
N VAL A 162 0.36 10.70 -9.49
CA VAL A 162 1.06 10.53 -8.23
C VAL A 162 0.11 9.74 -7.34
N ILE A 163 0.53 8.54 -6.95
CA ILE A 163 -0.29 7.63 -6.16
C ILE A 163 0.34 7.57 -4.78
N GLU A 164 -0.07 8.51 -3.93
CA GLU A 164 0.37 8.59 -2.54
C GLU A 164 -0.25 7.46 -1.72
N GLY A 165 0.48 6.98 -0.73
CA GLY A 165 -0.03 6.10 0.31
C GLY A 165 0.97 5.99 1.45
N ASN A 166 0.60 5.27 2.49
CA ASN A 166 1.45 5.08 3.66
C ASN A 166 2.36 3.88 3.44
N VAL A 167 3.65 4.05 3.66
CA VAL A 167 4.61 2.94 3.69
C VAL A 167 4.84 2.56 5.14
N ILE A 168 4.73 1.27 5.42
CA ILE A 168 4.94 0.73 6.77
C ILE A 168 6.12 -0.23 6.74
N GLY A 169 7.14 0.07 7.54
CA GLY A 169 8.26 -0.82 7.81
C GLY A 169 7.97 -1.66 9.06
N LEU A 170 7.81 -2.97 8.88
CA LEU A 170 7.59 -3.92 9.98
C LEU A 170 8.88 -4.67 10.28
N THR A 171 9.40 -4.48 11.50
CA THR A 171 10.54 -5.24 12.03
C THR A 171 10.09 -6.08 13.22
N VAL A 172 10.75 -7.22 13.42
CA VAL A 172 10.51 -8.07 14.58
C VAL A 172 11.81 -8.31 15.34
N ALA A 173 11.75 -8.75 16.60
CA ALA A 173 12.94 -9.05 17.37
C ALA A 173 13.61 -10.36 16.94
N ARG A 174 12.82 -11.36 16.52
CA ARG A 174 13.32 -12.66 16.09
C ARG A 174 12.45 -13.32 15.04
N LEU A 175 13.07 -14.13 14.18
CA LEU A 175 12.37 -15.04 13.28
C LEU A 175 12.45 -16.48 13.83
N PRO A 176 11.33 -17.24 13.84
CA PRO A 176 11.34 -18.65 14.24
C PRO A 176 12.29 -19.51 13.41
N SER A 177 12.46 -19.16 12.13
CA SER A 177 13.36 -19.84 11.19
C SER A 177 14.84 -19.50 11.40
N ARG A 178 15.19 -18.59 12.33
CA ARG A 178 16.54 -18.03 12.56
C ARG A 178 17.19 -17.38 11.32
N GLY A 179 16.39 -17.05 10.31
CA GLY A 179 16.85 -16.31 9.13
C GLY A 179 17.25 -14.86 9.44
N VAL A 180 17.83 -14.19 8.45
CA VAL A 180 18.14 -12.75 8.55
C VAL A 180 16.84 -11.97 8.72
N ASN A 181 16.77 -11.22 9.81
CA ASN A 181 15.60 -10.45 10.18
C ASN A 181 15.58 -9.10 9.45
N LYS A 182 15.17 -9.13 8.19
CA LYS A 182 15.00 -7.92 7.38
C LYS A 182 13.60 -7.35 7.56
N PRO A 183 13.43 -6.02 7.49
CA PRO A 183 12.11 -5.41 7.52
C PRO A 183 11.21 -5.96 6.40
N VAL A 184 9.95 -6.20 6.73
CA VAL A 184 8.87 -6.36 5.76
C VAL A 184 8.30 -4.99 5.46
N TRP A 185 8.17 -4.66 4.18
CA TRP A 185 7.61 -3.39 3.74
C TRP A 185 6.18 -3.60 3.27
N LEU A 186 5.28 -2.77 3.77
CA LEU A 186 3.86 -2.76 3.44
C LEU A 186 3.51 -1.38 2.90
N TRP A 187 2.45 -1.32 2.11
CA TRP A 187 1.89 -0.09 1.57
C TRP A 187 0.37 -0.11 1.72
N TRP A 188 -0.19 1.04 2.08
CA TRP A 188 -1.61 1.20 2.31
C TRP A 188 -2.11 2.46 1.61
N SER A 189 -3.22 2.37 0.88
CA SER A 189 -3.83 3.51 0.19
C SER A 189 -4.65 4.42 1.11
N GLY A 190 -5.05 3.93 2.29
CA GLY A 190 -5.82 4.72 3.23
C GLY A 190 -5.05 5.97 3.64
N THR A 191 -5.71 7.12 3.70
CA THR A 191 -5.15 8.29 4.38
C THR A 191 -5.47 8.12 5.85
N ALA A 192 -4.46 8.10 6.73
CA ALA A 192 -4.69 8.07 8.16
C ALA A 192 -5.55 9.28 8.57
N THR A 193 -6.87 9.11 8.59
CA THR A 193 -7.71 9.85 9.52
C THR A 193 -7.34 9.26 10.85
N THR A 194 -6.77 10.06 11.74
CA THR A 194 -6.44 9.69 13.11
C THR A 194 -7.72 9.19 13.79
N ALA A 195 -8.04 7.91 13.61
CA ALA A 195 -9.02 7.22 14.40
C ALA A 195 -8.30 6.85 15.68
N ASP A 196 -8.60 7.58 16.74
CA ASP A 196 -8.28 7.21 18.12
C ASP A 196 -8.62 5.73 18.32
N ILE A 197 -7.61 4.87 18.30
CA ILE A 197 -7.70 3.55 18.93
C ILE A 197 -7.50 3.80 20.42
N GLY A 198 -8.51 4.40 21.04
CA GLY A 198 -8.67 4.32 22.47
C GLY A 198 -8.89 2.84 22.84
N PRO A 199 -8.22 2.31 23.86
CA PRO A 199 -8.51 0.95 24.32
C PRO A 199 -9.95 0.96 24.83
N SER A 200 -10.85 0.22 24.16
CA SER A 200 -12.14 -0.09 24.75
C SER A 200 -11.96 -1.09 25.90
N PRO A 201 -12.76 -0.96 26.97
CA PRO A 201 -12.55 -1.59 28.29
C PRO A 201 -12.70 -3.11 28.30
#